data_AF-A0A6M0RLV3-F1
#
_entry.id   AF-A0A6M0RLV3-F1
#
_cell.length_a   1.000
_cell.length_b   1.000
_cell.length_c   1.000
_cell.angle_alpha   90.00
_cell.angle_beta   90.00
_cell.angle_gamma   90.00
#
_symmetry.space_group_name_H-M   'P 1'
#
loop_
_entity.id
_entity.type
_entity.pdbx_description
1 polymer ?
#
loop_
_entity_poly.entity_id
_entity_poly.type
_entity_poly.pdbx_seq_one_letter_code
_entity_poly.pdbx_strand_id
1 'polypeptide(L)'
;TKLATQDVTAADLFGTREHLTATGNIYLYRMAGAILGIWGNSIEEAMYPSYYNDSDGNELNASGDVCYTLRFEPGGLPPADAFWSATMYNLPEQLLVENKLERYLINSTMLENNELVLDEDGGLTLYIQYAQPTEEKKRKNWLPAPDQGFFISLRLYLPQQEAINGTWQTPPLKRVKPVLHWTIRLKRIFLALFRAGNSPSLEPRSLG
;
A
#
# COMPACT_ATOMS: atom_id res chain seq x y z
N THR A 1 -24.78 -5.09 -18.11
CA THR A 1 -24.39 -6.52 -17.98
C THR A 1 -23.77 -6.72 -16.61
N LYS A 2 -23.81 -7.92 -15.99
CA LYS A 2 -23.16 -8.14 -14.68
C LYS A 2 -21.66 -7.75 -14.64
N LEU A 3 -21.00 -7.81 -15.80
CA LEU A 3 -19.64 -7.29 -16.01
C LEU A 3 -19.51 -5.77 -15.84
N ALA A 4 -20.55 -5.00 -16.15
CA ALA A 4 -20.56 -3.55 -16.02
C ALA A 4 -20.96 -3.09 -14.61
N THR A 5 -21.52 -3.98 -13.79
CA THR A 5 -21.96 -3.71 -12.41
C THR A 5 -20.93 -4.16 -11.36
N GLN A 6 -19.74 -4.63 -11.77
CA GLN A 6 -18.70 -5.21 -10.91
C GLN A 6 -19.12 -6.49 -10.15
N ASP A 7 -20.22 -7.14 -10.55
CA ASP A 7 -20.66 -8.41 -9.94
C ASP A 7 -19.86 -9.63 -10.44
N VAL A 8 -18.80 -9.41 -11.22
CA VAL A 8 -17.94 -10.44 -11.83
C VAL A 8 -16.49 -10.00 -11.68
N THR A 9 -15.70 -10.82 -11.03
CA THR A 9 -14.26 -10.60 -10.77
C THR A 9 -13.41 -11.34 -11.80
N ALA A 10 -12.10 -11.04 -11.87
CA ALA A 10 -11.19 -11.79 -12.73
C ALA A 10 -11.22 -13.30 -12.44
N ALA A 11 -11.44 -13.68 -11.18
CA ALA A 11 -11.57 -15.05 -10.73
C ALA A 11 -12.75 -15.81 -11.38
N ASP A 12 -13.85 -15.13 -11.70
CA ASP A 12 -15.03 -15.74 -12.33
C ASP A 12 -14.83 -16.00 -13.84
N LEU A 13 -13.75 -15.45 -14.42
CA LEU A 13 -13.50 -15.49 -15.86
C LEU A 13 -12.59 -16.66 -16.28
N PHE A 14 -11.89 -17.29 -15.32
CA PHE A 14 -10.90 -18.33 -15.58
C PHE A 14 -11.10 -19.54 -14.67
N GLY A 15 -10.89 -20.74 -15.22
CA GLY A 15 -11.05 -21.98 -14.48
C GLY A 15 -11.35 -23.17 -15.39
N THR A 16 -11.80 -24.27 -14.79
CA THR A 16 -12.20 -25.47 -15.53
C THR A 16 -13.43 -25.20 -16.39
N ARG A 17 -13.70 -26.10 -17.35
CA ARG A 17 -14.92 -26.01 -18.17
C ARG A 17 -16.16 -26.09 -17.30
N GLU A 18 -16.14 -26.95 -16.29
CA GLU A 18 -17.22 -27.16 -15.33
C GLU A 18 -17.51 -25.87 -14.54
N HIS A 19 -16.46 -25.24 -14.00
CA HIS A 19 -16.56 -23.94 -13.32
C HIS A 19 -17.21 -22.88 -14.23
N LEU A 20 -16.68 -22.68 -15.43
CA LEU A 20 -17.20 -21.68 -16.38
C LEU A 20 -18.60 -22.01 -16.91
N THR A 21 -19.02 -23.28 -16.89
CA THR A 21 -20.38 -23.67 -17.26
C THR A 21 -21.36 -23.37 -16.13
N ALA A 22 -20.94 -23.57 -14.87
CA ALA A 22 -21.76 -23.29 -13.69
C ALA A 22 -22.13 -21.80 -13.54
N THR A 23 -21.33 -20.88 -14.10
CA THR A 23 -21.64 -19.43 -14.10
C THR A 23 -22.82 -19.06 -15.01
N GLY A 24 -23.26 -19.97 -15.90
CA GLY A 24 -24.46 -19.82 -16.72
C GLY A 24 -24.29 -18.96 -17.99
N ASN A 25 -23.13 -18.35 -18.25
CA ASN A 25 -22.85 -17.62 -19.50
C ASN A 25 -21.38 -17.75 -19.97
N ILE A 26 -21.00 -18.98 -20.29
CA ILE A 26 -19.64 -19.38 -20.66
C ILE A 26 -19.02 -18.55 -21.79
N TYR A 27 -19.78 -18.18 -22.84
CA TYR A 27 -19.23 -17.46 -23.98
C TYR A 27 -18.91 -16.00 -23.65
N LEU A 28 -19.78 -15.34 -22.89
CA LEU A 28 -19.56 -13.96 -22.48
C LEU A 28 -18.39 -13.86 -21.48
N TYR A 29 -18.25 -14.82 -20.57
CA TYR A 29 -17.16 -14.81 -19.59
C TYR A 29 -15.82 -15.16 -20.22
N ARG A 30 -15.80 -16.07 -21.21
CA ARG A 30 -14.59 -16.33 -22.00
C ARG A 30 -14.18 -15.14 -22.85
N MET A 31 -15.14 -14.43 -23.46
CA MET A 31 -14.86 -13.17 -24.15
C MET A 31 -14.31 -12.13 -23.18
N ALA A 32 -14.95 -11.94 -22.02
CA ALA A 32 -14.50 -11.00 -21.01
C ALA A 32 -13.11 -11.33 -20.49
N GLY A 33 -12.83 -12.60 -20.17
CA GLY A 33 -11.49 -13.06 -19.79
C GLY A 33 -10.45 -12.80 -20.87
N ALA A 34 -10.77 -13.08 -22.14
CA ALA A 34 -9.85 -12.81 -23.25
C ALA A 34 -9.56 -11.31 -23.46
N ILE A 35 -10.54 -10.43 -23.19
CA ILE A 35 -10.38 -8.97 -23.30
C ILE A 35 -9.67 -8.37 -22.08
N LEU A 36 -10.01 -8.85 -20.88
CA LEU A 36 -9.54 -8.27 -19.62
C LEU A 36 -8.23 -8.89 -19.11
N GLY A 37 -7.88 -10.10 -19.54
CA GLY A 37 -6.69 -10.80 -19.07
C GLY A 37 -6.47 -12.15 -19.76
N ILE A 38 -6.10 -12.15 -21.04
CA ILE A 38 -5.79 -13.38 -21.77
C ILE A 38 -4.80 -14.25 -20.97
N TRP A 39 -5.08 -15.56 -20.86
CA TRP A 39 -4.32 -16.53 -20.07
C TRP A 39 -4.36 -16.34 -18.55
N GLY A 40 -5.42 -15.71 -18.01
CA GLY A 40 -5.62 -15.61 -16.57
C GLY A 40 -5.66 -16.98 -15.88
N ASN A 41 -5.13 -17.02 -14.65
CA ASN A 41 -5.18 -18.18 -13.77
C ASN A 41 -6.57 -18.31 -13.13
N SER A 42 -6.94 -19.52 -12.71
CA SER A 42 -8.08 -19.69 -11.81
C SER A 42 -7.79 -19.05 -10.44
N ILE A 43 -8.84 -18.76 -9.67
CA ILE A 43 -8.68 -18.12 -8.36
C ILE A 43 -7.89 -18.97 -7.37
N GLU A 44 -7.98 -20.29 -7.47
CA GLU A 44 -7.23 -21.23 -6.62
C GLU A 44 -5.73 -21.18 -6.89
N GLU A 45 -5.33 -20.79 -8.11
CA GLU A 45 -3.93 -20.66 -8.50
C GLU A 45 -3.39 -19.25 -8.19
N ALA A 46 -4.14 -18.20 -8.53
CA ALA A 46 -3.75 -16.84 -8.20
C ALA A 46 -4.91 -15.83 -8.15
N MET A 47 -4.82 -14.90 -7.21
CA MET A 47 -5.73 -13.76 -7.06
C MET A 47 -4.98 -12.42 -7.16
N TYR A 48 -5.58 -11.42 -7.80
CA TYR A 48 -4.93 -10.14 -8.11
C TYR A 48 -5.68 -8.88 -7.60
N PRO A 49 -5.93 -8.71 -6.29
CA PRO A 49 -6.54 -7.47 -5.80
C PRO A 49 -5.68 -6.26 -6.18
N SER A 50 -6.30 -5.16 -6.60
CA SER A 50 -5.57 -3.98 -7.06
C SER A 50 -6.06 -2.71 -6.38
N TYR A 51 -5.12 -1.83 -6.04
CA TYR A 51 -5.37 -0.53 -5.45
C TYR A 51 -5.28 0.54 -6.53
N TYR A 52 -6.42 1.09 -6.93
CA TYR A 52 -6.54 2.25 -7.83
C TYR A 52 -6.92 3.54 -7.08
N ASN A 53 -7.52 3.39 -5.90
CA ASN A 53 -8.00 4.48 -5.07
C ASN A 53 -7.51 4.33 -3.64
N ASP A 54 -7.40 5.46 -2.94
CA ASP A 54 -7.16 5.49 -1.50
C ASP A 54 -8.44 5.22 -0.69
N SER A 55 -8.29 5.14 0.63
CA SER A 55 -9.39 4.89 1.57
C SER A 55 -10.52 5.92 1.53
N ASP A 56 -10.25 7.11 0.97
CA ASP A 56 -11.21 8.20 0.83
C ASP A 56 -11.85 8.21 -0.58
N GLY A 57 -11.50 7.23 -1.43
CA GLY A 57 -12.03 7.06 -2.79
C GLY A 57 -11.28 7.86 -3.87
N ASN A 58 -10.20 8.57 -3.53
CA ASN A 58 -9.45 9.37 -4.51
C ASN A 58 -8.52 8.50 -5.33
N GLU A 59 -8.32 8.82 -6.60
CA GLU A 59 -7.31 8.17 -7.44
C GLU A 59 -5.91 8.33 -6.84
N LEU A 60 -5.10 7.29 -6.96
CA LEU A 60 -3.75 7.26 -6.41
C LEU A 60 -2.78 8.08 -7.25
N ASN A 61 -2.12 9.04 -6.59
CA ASN A 61 -1.12 9.89 -7.20
C ASN A 61 -0.10 10.32 -6.13
N ALA A 62 1.17 9.96 -6.35
CA ALA A 62 2.25 10.25 -5.42
C ALA A 62 3.06 11.50 -5.81
N SER A 63 2.49 12.40 -6.62
CA SER A 63 3.17 13.63 -7.03
C SER A 63 3.44 14.57 -5.85
N GLY A 64 4.64 15.16 -5.83
CA GLY A 64 5.07 16.07 -4.75
C GLY A 64 5.32 15.35 -3.42
N ASP A 65 4.82 15.92 -2.31
CA ASP A 65 5.03 15.37 -0.95
C ASP A 65 3.92 14.38 -0.52
N VAL A 66 3.18 13.81 -1.47
CA VAL A 66 2.08 12.89 -1.16
C VAL A 66 2.63 11.51 -0.81
N CYS A 67 2.24 11.03 0.37
CA CYS A 67 2.64 9.72 0.88
C CYS A 67 1.39 8.89 1.21
N TYR A 68 1.51 7.57 1.06
CA TYR A 68 0.49 6.59 1.41
C TYR A 68 1.08 5.50 2.30
N THR A 69 0.22 4.85 3.08
CA THR A 69 0.55 3.66 3.86
C THR A 69 -0.43 2.54 3.59
N LEU A 70 0.09 1.34 3.35
CA LEU A 70 -0.67 0.10 3.32
C LEU A 70 -0.28 -0.70 4.56
N ARG A 71 -1.22 -0.91 5.48
CA ARG A 71 -0.96 -1.60 6.75
C ARG A 71 -1.73 -2.90 6.82
N PHE A 72 -0.99 -4.00 6.95
CA PHE A 72 -1.53 -5.29 7.35
C PHE A 72 -1.47 -5.36 8.87
N GLU A 73 -2.63 -5.53 9.51
CA GLU A 73 -2.69 -5.70 10.97
C GLU A 73 -2.02 -7.01 11.40
N PRO A 74 -1.69 -7.18 12.69
CA PRO A 74 -1.11 -8.43 13.20
C PRO A 74 -1.97 -9.64 12.83
N GLY A 75 -1.36 -10.66 12.20
CA GLY A 75 -2.08 -11.83 11.67
C GLY A 75 -2.93 -11.56 10.43
N GLY A 76 -2.91 -10.34 9.88
CA GLY A 76 -3.69 -9.91 8.71
C GLY A 76 -2.88 -9.83 7.41
N LEU A 77 -1.70 -10.44 7.34
CA LEU A 77 -0.95 -10.57 6.09
C LEU A 77 -1.78 -11.31 5.02
N PRO A 78 -1.52 -11.09 3.72
CA PRO A 78 -2.23 -11.81 2.66
C PRO A 78 -2.08 -13.33 2.82
N PRO A 79 -3.19 -14.08 2.96
CA PRO A 79 -3.14 -15.50 3.25
C PRO A 79 -2.92 -16.28 1.95
N ALA A 80 -1.70 -16.76 1.76
CA ALA A 80 -1.25 -17.47 0.57
C ALA A 80 -0.28 -18.59 0.96
N ASP A 81 -0.46 -19.78 0.39
CA ASP A 81 0.35 -20.97 0.70
C ASP A 81 1.73 -20.94 0.01
N ALA A 82 1.85 -20.25 -1.13
CA ALA A 82 3.14 -20.07 -1.80
C ALA A 82 3.80 -18.74 -1.39
N PHE A 83 3.29 -17.62 -1.89
CA PHE A 83 3.77 -16.27 -1.55
C PHE A 83 2.77 -15.21 -1.98
N TRP A 84 2.96 -13.99 -1.48
CA TRP A 84 2.26 -12.80 -1.98
C TRP A 84 3.25 -11.72 -2.41
N SER A 85 2.80 -10.82 -3.28
CA SER A 85 3.58 -9.64 -3.67
C SER A 85 2.70 -8.42 -3.91
N ALA A 86 3.20 -7.23 -3.59
CA ALA A 86 2.62 -5.94 -3.95
C ALA A 86 3.55 -5.27 -4.97
N THR A 87 3.08 -5.08 -6.20
CA THR A 87 3.89 -4.53 -7.32
C THR A 87 3.38 -3.16 -7.72
N MET A 88 4.31 -2.24 -7.94
CA MET A 88 4.03 -0.86 -8.36
C MET A 88 3.96 -0.73 -9.88
N TYR A 89 2.95 -0.02 -10.36
CA TYR A 89 2.81 0.36 -11.77
C TYR A 89 2.45 1.84 -11.90
N ASN A 90 2.98 2.52 -12.91
CA ASN A 90 2.57 3.88 -13.23
C ASN A 90 1.23 3.92 -13.98
N LEU A 91 0.61 5.09 -14.00
CA LEU A 91 -0.51 5.42 -14.87
C LEU A 91 -0.15 6.63 -15.74
N PRO A 92 -0.62 6.67 -17.00
CA PRO A 92 -1.52 5.70 -17.64
C PRO A 92 -0.82 4.49 -18.29
N GLU A 93 0.51 4.43 -18.32
CA GLU A 93 1.23 3.44 -19.14
C GLU A 93 1.18 2.00 -18.59
N GLN A 94 0.89 1.82 -17.29
CA GLN A 94 0.83 0.51 -16.62
C GLN A 94 2.14 -0.27 -16.69
N LEU A 95 3.27 0.45 -16.59
CA LEU A 95 4.62 -0.10 -16.60
C LEU A 95 5.22 -0.09 -15.19
N LEU A 96 6.24 -0.92 -14.99
CA LEU A 96 7.05 -0.87 -13.78
C LEU A 96 7.78 0.47 -13.67
N VAL A 97 7.93 0.94 -12.44
CA VAL A 97 8.48 2.28 -12.16
C VAL A 97 9.97 2.20 -11.86
N GLU A 98 10.79 2.77 -12.74
CA GLU A 98 12.23 2.91 -12.50
C GLU A 98 12.49 3.69 -11.20
N ASN A 99 13.38 3.16 -10.36
CA ASN A 99 13.77 3.77 -9.11
C ASN A 99 15.17 3.33 -8.70
N LYS A 100 15.84 4.14 -7.88
CA LYS A 100 17.24 3.93 -7.47
C LYS A 100 17.48 2.66 -6.64
N LEU A 101 16.44 2.05 -6.09
CA LEU A 101 16.54 0.81 -5.33
C LEU A 101 16.36 -0.43 -6.20
N GLU A 102 16.03 -0.25 -7.49
CA GLU A 102 15.62 -1.34 -8.40
C GLU A 102 14.50 -2.20 -7.78
N ARG A 103 13.66 -1.56 -6.96
CA ARG A 103 12.58 -2.21 -6.20
C ARG A 103 11.25 -1.90 -6.84
N TYR A 104 10.71 -2.86 -7.58
CA TYR A 104 9.43 -2.73 -8.28
C TYR A 104 8.27 -3.40 -7.54
N LEU A 105 8.60 -4.25 -6.57
CA LEU A 105 7.65 -4.97 -5.74
C LEU A 105 8.18 -5.17 -4.32
N ILE A 106 7.27 -5.50 -3.42
CA ILE A 106 7.53 -6.09 -2.11
C ILE A 106 6.86 -7.46 -2.10
N ASN A 107 7.48 -8.49 -1.52
CA ASN A 107 6.89 -9.83 -1.41
C ASN A 107 7.07 -10.43 -0.01
N SER A 108 6.38 -11.55 0.25
CA SER A 108 6.42 -12.24 1.54
C SER A 108 7.79 -12.79 1.91
N THR A 109 8.60 -13.26 0.96
CA THR A 109 9.93 -13.84 1.26
C THR A 109 10.91 -12.79 1.79
N MET A 110 10.67 -11.50 1.53
CA MET A 110 11.46 -10.41 2.12
C MET A 110 11.28 -10.29 3.65
N LEU A 111 10.19 -10.82 4.24
CA LEU A 111 10.07 -10.94 5.71
C LEU A 111 11.04 -12.00 6.23
N GLU A 112 11.08 -13.17 5.59
CA GLU A 112 11.96 -14.30 5.96
C GLU A 112 13.44 -13.91 5.85
N ASN A 113 13.78 -13.09 4.85
CA ASN A 113 15.13 -12.59 4.62
C ASN A 113 15.53 -11.37 5.49
N ASN A 114 14.67 -10.91 6.41
CA ASN A 114 14.88 -9.70 7.22
C ASN A 114 15.07 -8.40 6.41
N GLU A 115 14.54 -8.36 5.19
CA GLU A 115 14.54 -7.18 4.32
C GLU A 115 13.37 -6.24 4.61
N LEU A 116 12.30 -6.77 5.21
CA LEU A 116 11.17 -6.03 5.77
C LEU A 116 11.19 -6.10 7.30
N VAL A 117 10.61 -5.08 7.93
CA VAL A 117 10.57 -4.94 9.40
C VAL A 117 9.13 -4.81 9.86
N LEU A 118 8.69 -5.72 10.73
CA LEU A 118 7.36 -5.64 11.33
C LEU A 118 7.21 -4.42 12.26
N ASP A 119 5.97 -4.05 12.49
CA ASP A 119 5.58 -3.09 13.52
C ASP A 119 5.71 -3.71 14.92
N GLU A 120 5.73 -2.87 15.95
CA GLU A 120 5.94 -3.32 17.34
C GLU A 120 4.83 -4.27 17.82
N ASP A 121 3.64 -4.16 17.22
CA ASP A 121 2.49 -5.02 17.44
C ASP A 121 2.48 -6.29 16.57
N GLY A 122 3.48 -6.48 15.71
CA GLY A 122 3.57 -7.59 14.77
C GLY A 122 2.85 -7.38 13.43
N GLY A 123 2.31 -6.19 13.18
CA GLY A 123 1.78 -5.81 11.87
C GLY A 123 2.87 -5.52 10.83
N LEU A 124 2.48 -5.27 9.58
CA LEU A 124 3.37 -4.81 8.53
C LEU A 124 2.82 -3.55 7.87
N THR A 125 3.51 -2.43 8.06
CA THR A 125 3.23 -1.18 7.33
C THR A 125 4.19 -1.00 6.17
N LEU A 126 3.65 -0.95 4.95
CA LEU A 126 4.36 -0.53 3.74
C LEU A 126 4.19 0.97 3.53
N TYR A 127 5.28 1.65 3.19
CA TYR A 127 5.30 3.07 2.85
C TYR A 127 5.34 3.23 1.35
N ILE A 128 4.48 4.07 0.79
CA ILE A 128 4.31 4.25 -0.66
C ILE A 128 4.39 5.75 -0.94
N GLN A 129 5.48 6.18 -1.54
CA GLN A 129 5.78 7.58 -1.80
C GLN A 129 6.92 7.69 -2.83
N TYR A 130 7.03 8.83 -3.50
CA TYR A 130 8.11 9.11 -4.45
C TYR A 130 9.44 9.41 -3.75
N ALA A 131 9.42 10.28 -2.74
CA ALA A 131 10.63 10.64 -2.00
C ALA A 131 11.07 9.51 -1.05
N GLN A 132 12.35 9.17 -1.05
CA GLN A 132 12.91 8.16 -0.16
C GLN A 132 12.75 8.54 1.32
N PRO A 133 12.20 7.67 2.19
CA PRO A 133 12.11 7.92 3.62
C PRO A 133 13.48 8.11 4.32
N THR A 134 13.53 8.95 5.34
CA THR A 134 14.75 9.22 6.13
C THR A 134 14.94 8.24 7.29
N GLU A 135 13.87 7.65 7.81
CA GLU A 135 13.92 6.62 8.83
C GLU A 135 14.28 5.26 8.22
N GLU A 136 15.21 4.52 8.83
CA GLU A 136 15.70 3.25 8.29
C GLU A 136 14.61 2.21 8.14
N LYS A 137 13.77 2.02 9.18
CA LYS A 137 12.63 1.11 9.14
C LYS A 137 11.70 1.44 7.97
N LYS A 138 11.38 2.72 7.77
CA LYS A 138 10.50 3.16 6.67
C LYS A 138 11.12 2.86 5.32
N ARG A 139 12.43 3.05 5.14
CA ARG A 139 13.13 2.68 3.90
C ARG A 139 13.07 1.18 3.62
N LYS A 140 13.24 0.34 4.63
CA LYS A 140 13.15 -1.12 4.47
C LYS A 140 11.77 -1.54 3.96
N ASN A 141 10.71 -0.93 4.48
CA ASN A 141 9.32 -1.21 4.07
C ASN A 141 8.80 -0.30 2.95
N TRP A 142 9.68 0.46 2.29
CA TRP A 142 9.27 1.42 1.25
C TRP A 142 9.11 0.71 -0.09
N LEU A 143 7.96 0.94 -0.72
CA LEU A 143 7.68 0.64 -2.12
C LEU A 143 7.74 1.97 -2.90
N PRO A 144 8.79 2.23 -3.69
CA PRO A 144 8.91 3.47 -4.46
C PRO A 144 7.73 3.65 -5.42
N ALA A 145 7.04 4.79 -5.29
CA ALA A 145 5.99 5.22 -6.20
C ALA A 145 6.58 6.22 -7.21
N PRO A 146 5.98 6.42 -8.39
CA PRO A 146 6.41 7.46 -9.32
C PRO A 146 5.88 8.83 -8.89
N ASP A 147 6.48 9.92 -9.37
CA ASP A 147 5.99 11.31 -9.15
C ASP A 147 4.74 11.63 -10.02
N GLN A 148 3.82 10.67 -10.14
CA GLN A 148 2.60 10.73 -10.97
C GLN A 148 1.53 9.75 -10.44
N GLY A 149 0.48 9.55 -11.24
CA GLY A 149 -0.55 8.53 -10.98
C GLY A 149 0.03 7.11 -10.97
N PHE A 150 -0.50 6.24 -10.12
CA PHE A 150 -0.03 4.86 -9.99
C PHE A 150 -1.17 3.91 -9.58
N PHE A 151 -0.92 2.62 -9.68
CA PHE A 151 -1.72 1.60 -9.00
C PHE A 151 -0.80 0.51 -8.44
N ILE A 152 -1.29 -0.20 -7.43
CA ILE A 152 -0.59 -1.35 -6.85
C ILE A 152 -1.38 -2.61 -7.14
N SER A 153 -0.74 -3.60 -7.74
CA SER A 153 -1.32 -4.94 -7.88
C SER A 153 -0.78 -5.83 -6.76
N LEU A 154 -1.66 -6.22 -5.85
CA LEU A 154 -1.40 -7.27 -4.88
C LEU A 154 -1.68 -8.62 -5.57
N ARG A 155 -0.75 -9.56 -5.45
CA ARG A 155 -0.87 -10.90 -6.01
C ARG A 155 -0.72 -11.92 -4.90
N LEU A 156 -1.66 -12.84 -4.79
CA LEU A 156 -1.59 -14.00 -3.91
C LEU A 156 -1.45 -15.24 -4.79
N TYR A 157 -0.41 -16.03 -4.59
CA TYR A 157 -0.17 -17.28 -5.29
C TYR A 157 -0.53 -18.44 -4.36
N LEU A 158 -1.42 -19.33 -4.83
CA LEU A 158 -2.11 -20.31 -4.00
C LEU A 158 -2.82 -19.63 -2.80
N PRO A 159 -3.78 -18.71 -3.04
CA PRO A 159 -4.49 -18.05 -1.95
C PRO A 159 -5.24 -19.07 -1.08
N GLN A 160 -5.21 -18.86 0.24
CA GLN A 160 -5.96 -19.69 1.18
C GLN A 160 -7.47 -19.38 1.08
N GLN A 161 -8.28 -20.25 1.68
CA GLN A 161 -9.74 -20.15 1.59
C GLN A 161 -10.29 -18.84 2.14
N GLU A 162 -9.67 -18.26 3.16
CA GLU A 162 -10.08 -16.97 3.73
C GLU A 162 -9.98 -15.84 2.70
N ALA A 163 -8.97 -15.86 1.82
CA ALA A 163 -8.88 -14.90 0.72
C ALA A 163 -9.91 -15.18 -0.38
N ILE A 164 -10.08 -16.45 -0.76
CA ILE A 164 -10.99 -16.88 -1.83
C ILE A 164 -12.46 -16.56 -1.48
N ASN A 165 -12.87 -16.82 -0.23
CA ASN A 165 -14.24 -16.63 0.23
C ASN A 165 -14.53 -15.20 0.74
N GLY A 166 -13.54 -14.31 0.74
CA GLY A 166 -13.67 -12.90 1.15
C GLY A 166 -13.71 -12.66 2.66
N THR A 167 -13.41 -13.66 3.49
CA THR A 167 -13.24 -13.49 4.95
C THR A 167 -12.03 -12.61 5.26
N TRP A 168 -10.94 -12.82 4.53
CA TRP A 168 -9.83 -11.90 4.47
C TRP A 168 -10.11 -10.84 3.40
N GLN A 169 -9.94 -9.58 3.77
CA GLN A 169 -10.09 -8.45 2.86
C GLN A 169 -8.79 -7.66 2.81
N THR A 170 -8.49 -7.10 1.65
CA THR A 170 -7.36 -6.19 1.49
C THR A 170 -7.52 -4.99 2.41
N PRO A 171 -6.51 -4.65 3.25
CA PRO A 171 -6.57 -3.44 4.03
C PRO A 171 -6.56 -2.22 3.10
N PRO A 172 -7.21 -1.11 3.48
CA PRO A 172 -7.29 0.06 2.63
C PRO A 172 -5.93 0.75 2.53
N LEU A 173 -5.62 1.28 1.34
CA LEU A 173 -4.47 2.14 1.14
C LEU A 173 -4.80 3.55 1.65
N LYS A 174 -4.09 4.02 2.68
CA LYS A 174 -4.41 5.29 3.35
C LYS A 174 -3.46 6.39 2.92
N ARG A 175 -3.99 7.54 2.53
CA ARG A 175 -3.17 8.75 2.33
C ARG A 175 -2.69 9.27 3.69
N VAL A 176 -1.39 9.54 3.80
CA VAL A 176 -0.80 10.15 4.98
C VAL A 176 -1.16 11.63 4.97
N LYS A 177 -1.96 12.06 5.96
CA LYS A 177 -2.26 13.48 6.14
C LYS A 177 -0.97 14.21 6.51
N PRO A 178 -0.60 15.30 5.80
CA PRO A 178 0.59 16.05 6.14
C PRO A 178 0.52 16.49 7.60
N VAL A 179 1.58 16.23 8.37
CA VAL A 179 1.72 16.83 9.69
C VAL A 179 1.92 18.32 9.45
N LEU A 180 0.96 19.14 9.87
CA LEU A 180 1.00 20.58 9.64
C LEU A 180 2.23 21.16 10.37
N HIS A 181 3.27 21.51 9.61
CA HIS A 181 4.58 21.92 10.15
C HIS A 181 4.54 23.20 11.02
N TRP A 182 3.47 24.00 10.98
CA TRP A 182 3.35 25.18 11.85
C TRP A 182 3.28 24.79 13.34
N THR A 183 2.69 23.65 13.68
CA THR A 183 2.54 23.18 15.07
C THR A 183 3.90 22.86 15.71
N ILE A 184 4.84 22.35 14.90
CA ILE A 184 6.22 22.04 15.32
C ILE A 184 7.03 23.33 15.46
N ARG A 185 6.87 24.28 14.52
CA ARG A 185 7.58 25.57 14.56
C ARG A 185 7.15 26.42 15.75
N LEU A 186 5.85 26.46 16.07
CA LEU A 186 5.34 27.14 17.27
C LEU A 186 5.79 26.45 18.56
N LYS A 187 5.77 25.10 18.65
CA LYS A 187 6.32 24.40 19.82
C LYS A 187 7.79 24.73 20.04
N ARG A 188 8.61 24.83 18.99
CA ARG A 188 10.04 25.21 19.11
C ARG A 188 10.22 26.67 19.52
N ILE A 189 9.40 27.59 19.01
CA ILE A 189 9.41 29.01 19.42
C ILE A 189 8.95 29.16 20.88
N PHE A 190 7.87 28.48 21.27
CA PHE A 190 7.34 28.52 22.64
C PHE A 190 8.33 27.92 23.65
N LEU A 191 8.98 26.82 23.31
CA LEU A 191 9.99 26.18 24.16
C LEU A 191 11.28 27.00 24.26
N ALA A 192 11.67 27.70 23.19
CA ALA A 192 12.80 28.63 23.20
C ALA A 192 12.54 29.86 24.07
N LEU A 193 11.31 30.41 24.02
CA LEU A 193 10.91 31.55 24.85
C LEU A 193 10.77 31.17 26.34
N PHE A 194 10.31 29.95 26.66
CA PHE A 194 10.25 29.47 28.05
C PHE A 194 11.63 29.21 28.66
N ARG A 195 12.63 28.81 27.86
CA ARG A 195 14.01 28.65 28.33
C ARG A 195 14.76 29.97 28.50
N ALA A 196 14.34 31.03 27.81
CA ALA A 196 14.95 32.36 27.91
C ALA A 196 14.40 33.22 29.07
N GLY A 197 13.34 32.77 29.77
CA GLY A 197 12.64 33.54 30.80
C GLY A 197 13.23 33.50 32.22
N ASN A 198 14.33 32.80 32.46
CA ASN A 198 14.95 32.72 33.80
C ASN A 198 16.41 33.18 33.77
N SER A 199 16.68 34.42 34.18
CA SER A 199 17.97 34.95 34.69
C SER A 199 17.81 36.42 35.13
N PRO A 200 18.64 36.97 36.02
CA PRO A 200 18.97 36.57 37.39
C PRO A 200 18.73 37.72 38.41
N SER A 201 18.95 37.42 39.69
CA SER A 201 18.84 38.32 40.86
C SER A 201 19.62 39.64 40.74
N LEU A 202 18.97 40.75 41.10
CA LEU A 202 19.58 42.07 41.25
C LEU A 202 20.15 42.23 42.66
N GLU A 203 21.48 42.35 42.79
CA GLU A 203 22.11 42.89 43.99
C GLU A 203 22.15 44.43 43.92
N PRO A 204 21.87 45.14 45.03
CA PRO A 204 21.98 46.60 45.07
C PRO A 204 23.42 47.05 45.39
N ARG A 205 23.99 47.90 44.53
CA ARG A 205 25.21 48.65 44.85
C ARG A 205 24.88 49.82 45.79
N SER A 206 25.60 49.90 46.91
CA SER A 206 25.65 51.07 47.79
C SER A 206 26.44 52.21 47.13
N LEU A 207 25.98 53.44 47.35
CA LEU A 207 26.66 54.68 46.97
C LEU A 207 27.52 55.15 48.16
N GLY A 208 28.78 55.47 47.87
CA GLY A 208 29.71 56.23 48.71
C GLY A 208 30.28 57.40 47.91
#